data_AF-A0A965C211-F1
#
_entry.id   AF-A0A965C211-F1
#
_cell.length_a   1.000
_cell.length_b   1.000
_cell.length_c   1.000
_cell.angle_alpha   90.00
_cell.angle_beta   90.00
_cell.angle_gamma   90.00
#
_symmetry.space_group_name_H-M   'P 1'
#
loop_
_entity.id
_entity.type
_entity.pdbx_description
1 polymer ?
#
loop_
_entity_poly.entity_id
_entity_poly.type
_entity_poly.pdbx_seq_one_letter_code
_entity_poly.pdbx_strand_id
1 'polypeptide(L)'
;MASHRGIYSLTLDRARENAGIVEVSGAMLYELIDACESWTTRQRFTMTLRNREGTELETGSDYATLESMDGKNLRFSLRQMTQGAITSNVAGQAELRADGSGTARYSEPEEKEVAIPPGTLLPNTHTIAALNAARAGQRILVAPIFDGTSADGAQESTTVLAPWQGATPMPEAPSLASLGSSRMRIAFFEPDGEQAGGARTPSYEVSLRYFENGVADDMIMDFGEFTVRAKLMKLEDAPGGC
;
A
#
# COMPACT_ATOMS: atom_id res chain seq x y z
N MET A 1 -13.61 6.80 4.61
CA MET A 1 -13.04 5.70 5.40
C MET A 1 -12.94 6.16 6.84
N ALA A 2 -12.90 5.24 7.81
CA ALA A 2 -12.84 5.61 9.22
C ALA A 2 -11.39 5.85 9.67
N SER A 3 -11.18 6.85 10.50
CA SER A 3 -9.89 7.09 11.14
C SER A 3 -9.50 5.91 12.03
N HIS A 4 -8.29 5.40 11.86
CA HIS A 4 -7.80 4.28 12.64
C HIS A 4 -6.28 4.23 12.67
N ARG A 5 -5.75 3.54 13.67
CA ARG A 5 -4.33 3.20 13.78
C ARG A 5 -4.17 1.70 13.98
N GLY A 6 -3.50 1.06 13.03
CA GLY A 6 -3.16 -0.35 13.07
C GLY A 6 -1.68 -0.58 13.39
N ILE A 7 -1.42 -1.50 14.32
CA ILE A 7 -0.07 -2.00 14.62
C ILE A 7 0.00 -3.45 14.16
N TYR A 8 0.97 -3.76 13.33
CA TYR A 8 1.16 -5.06 12.71
C TYR A 8 2.51 -5.64 13.09
N SER A 9 2.55 -6.94 13.39
CA SER A 9 3.80 -7.69 13.48
C SER A 9 4.16 -8.23 12.11
N LEU A 10 5.44 -8.15 11.75
CA LEU A 10 5.97 -8.64 10.48
C LEU A 10 6.75 -9.92 10.73
N THR A 11 6.45 -10.94 9.94
CA THR A 11 7.10 -12.25 10.00
C THR A 11 7.32 -12.81 8.62
N LEU A 12 8.36 -13.62 8.45
CA LEU A 12 8.58 -14.35 7.20
C LEU A 12 7.42 -15.32 6.94
N ASP A 13 6.81 -15.24 5.77
CA ASP A 13 5.78 -16.19 5.34
C ASP A 13 6.37 -17.27 4.42
N ARG A 14 7.17 -16.86 3.44
CA ARG A 14 7.91 -17.76 2.56
C ARG A 14 9.21 -17.09 2.09
N ALA A 15 10.25 -17.89 1.84
CA ALA A 15 11.44 -17.47 1.12
C ALA A 15 11.72 -18.46 0.00
N ARG A 16 12.21 -18.00 -1.16
CA ARG A 16 12.72 -18.89 -2.20
C ARG A 16 14.02 -19.56 -1.71
N GLU A 17 14.30 -20.76 -2.20
CA GLU A 17 15.46 -21.55 -1.75
C GLU A 17 16.81 -20.83 -1.95
N ASN A 18 16.91 -20.01 -3.01
CA ASN A 18 18.06 -19.22 -3.41
C ASN A 18 18.12 -17.82 -2.77
N ALA A 19 17.07 -17.37 -2.08
CA ALA A 19 17.02 -16.02 -1.50
C ALA A 19 17.98 -15.85 -0.31
N GLY A 20 18.42 -16.94 0.31
CA GLY A 20 19.36 -16.92 1.44
C GLY A 20 18.76 -16.40 2.76
N ILE A 21 17.49 -15.98 2.77
CA ILE A 21 16.76 -15.46 3.93
C ILE A 21 16.21 -16.64 4.75
N VAL A 22 16.44 -16.61 6.07
CA VAL A 22 15.93 -17.62 7.00
C VAL A 22 14.95 -17.05 8.02
N GLU A 23 14.99 -15.75 8.25
CA GLU A 23 14.09 -15.07 9.17
C GLU A 23 13.84 -13.64 8.72
N VAL A 24 12.61 -13.20 8.97
CA VAL A 24 12.19 -11.81 8.88
C VAL A 24 11.40 -11.51 10.14
N SER A 25 11.77 -10.43 10.82
CA SER A 25 11.04 -9.91 11.99
C SER A 25 10.90 -8.40 11.88
N GLY A 26 9.82 -7.84 12.43
CA GLY A 26 9.61 -6.41 12.35
C GLY A 26 8.22 -5.98 12.79
N ALA A 27 7.92 -4.71 12.54
CA ALA A 27 6.61 -4.13 12.80
C ALA A 27 6.25 -3.08 11.75
N MET A 28 4.95 -2.92 11.53
CA MET A 28 4.38 -1.83 10.76
C MET A 28 3.37 -1.08 11.62
N LEU A 29 3.49 0.24 11.66
CA LEU A 29 2.47 1.16 12.16
C LEU A 29 1.82 1.81 10.95
N TYR A 30 0.50 1.74 10.86
CA TYR A 30 -0.28 2.42 9.82
C TYR A 30 -1.35 3.26 10.50
N GLU A 31 -1.47 4.51 10.09
CA GLU A 31 -2.46 5.46 10.58
C GLU A 31 -3.15 6.11 9.39
N LEU A 32 -4.48 6.07 9.39
CA LEU A 32 -5.34 6.79 8.48
C LEU A 32 -6.17 7.76 9.31
N ILE A 33 -6.11 9.05 8.98
CA ILE A 33 -6.90 10.09 9.64
C ILE A 33 -7.78 10.76 8.60
N ASP A 34 -9.07 10.77 8.85
CA ASP A 34 -10.01 11.66 8.21
C ASP A 34 -9.79 13.10 8.72
N ALA A 35 -9.26 13.94 7.84
CA ALA A 35 -8.97 15.35 8.07
C ALA A 35 -9.94 16.26 7.28
N CYS A 36 -11.24 15.96 7.36
CA CYS A 36 -12.38 16.72 6.83
C CYS A 36 -12.49 16.79 5.30
N GLU A 37 -11.48 17.35 4.62
CA GLU A 37 -11.43 17.46 3.15
C GLU A 37 -10.32 16.59 2.55
N SER A 38 -9.58 15.88 3.41
CA SER A 38 -8.47 15.03 3.00
C SER A 38 -8.31 13.82 3.91
N TRP A 39 -7.62 12.81 3.41
CA TRP A 39 -7.09 11.71 4.21
C TRP A 39 -5.60 11.94 4.44
N THR A 40 -5.19 11.93 5.71
CA THR A 40 -3.78 11.85 6.08
C THR A 40 -3.42 10.39 6.31
N THR A 41 -2.44 9.87 5.58
CA THR A 41 -1.90 8.53 5.81
C THR A 41 -0.49 8.66 6.36
N ARG A 42 -0.17 7.89 7.40
CA ARG A 42 1.19 7.73 7.91
C ARG A 42 1.49 6.26 8.07
N GLN A 43 2.62 5.83 7.54
CA GLN A 43 3.10 4.47 7.69
C GLN A 43 4.55 4.48 8.13
N ARG A 44 4.84 3.72 9.18
CA ARG A 44 6.20 3.39 9.60
C ARG A 44 6.39 1.89 9.51
N PHE A 45 7.40 1.48 8.79
CA PHE A 45 7.73 0.09 8.57
C PHE A 45 9.17 -0.13 9.01
N THR A 46 9.42 -1.19 9.77
CA THR A 46 10.77 -1.60 10.16
C THR A 46 10.85 -3.10 10.13
N MET A 47 11.89 -3.62 9.49
CA MET A 47 12.06 -5.04 9.24
C MET A 47 13.55 -5.41 9.26
N THR A 48 13.88 -6.45 10.01
CA THR A 48 15.20 -7.06 10.04
C THR A 48 15.14 -8.40 9.31
N LEU A 49 15.95 -8.53 8.25
CA LEU A 49 16.14 -9.79 7.55
C LEU A 49 17.39 -10.47 8.08
N ARG A 50 17.33 -11.77 8.34
CA ARG A 50 18.49 -12.57 8.73
C ARG A 50 18.77 -13.63 7.68
N ASN A 51 20.03 -13.71 7.24
CA ASN A 51 20.47 -14.73 6.29
C ASN A 51 20.98 -16.01 6.98
N ARG A 52 21.29 -17.05 6.20
CA ARG A 52 21.84 -18.32 6.71
C ARG A 52 23.17 -18.18 7.46
N GLU A 53 23.95 -17.17 7.13
CA GLU A 53 25.25 -16.87 7.75
C GLU A 53 25.10 -16.08 9.06
N GLY A 54 23.88 -15.72 9.44
CA GLY A 54 23.59 -14.93 10.64
C GLY A 54 23.80 -13.42 10.47
N THR A 55 24.04 -12.96 9.24
CA THR A 55 24.07 -11.52 8.94
C THR A 55 22.65 -10.96 8.99
N GLU A 56 22.49 -9.84 9.68
CA GLU A 56 21.24 -9.10 9.79
C GLU A 56 21.26 -7.85 8.92
N LEU A 57 20.17 -7.63 8.19
CA LEU A 57 19.92 -6.44 7.38
C LEU A 57 18.67 -5.75 7.92
N GLU A 58 18.87 -4.62 8.60
CA GLU A 58 17.76 -3.77 9.01
C GLU A 58 17.35 -2.85 7.85
N THR A 59 16.05 -2.84 7.57
CA THR A 59 15.40 -1.98 6.59
C THR A 59 14.23 -1.26 7.25
N GLY A 60 13.93 -0.05 6.79
CA GLY A 60 12.77 0.69 7.26
C GLY A 60 12.28 1.70 6.25
N SER A 61 11.04 2.16 6.45
CA SER A 61 10.48 3.26 5.67
C SER A 61 9.55 4.13 6.51
N ASP A 62 9.63 5.44 6.29
CA ASP A 62 8.66 6.43 6.74
C ASP A 62 7.91 6.94 5.50
N TYR A 63 6.61 6.66 5.44
CA TYR A 63 5.74 7.09 4.35
C TYR A 63 4.63 7.99 4.91
N ALA A 64 4.34 9.07 4.21
CA ALA A 64 3.27 9.99 4.57
C ALA A 64 2.59 10.56 3.33
N THR A 65 1.27 10.63 3.37
CA THR A 65 0.48 11.30 2.33
C THR A 65 -0.61 12.20 2.91
N LEU A 66 -0.97 13.20 2.11
CA LEU A 66 -2.18 13.99 2.24
C LEU A 66 -2.93 13.91 0.92
N GLU A 67 -4.04 13.16 0.89
CA GLU A 67 -4.86 12.94 -0.29
C GLU A 67 -6.18 13.69 -0.16
N SER A 68 -6.55 14.51 -1.14
CA SER A 68 -7.85 15.20 -1.12
C SER A 68 -9.00 14.21 -1.34
N MET A 69 -10.13 14.44 -0.67
CA MET A 69 -11.28 13.52 -0.74
C MET A 69 -11.94 13.46 -2.13
N ASP A 70 -11.71 14.47 -2.95
CA ASP A 70 -12.15 14.50 -4.34
C ASP A 70 -11.23 13.71 -5.29
N GLY A 71 -10.15 13.11 -4.76
CA GLY A 71 -9.22 12.27 -5.50
C GLY A 71 -8.31 13.03 -6.47
N LYS A 72 -8.17 14.36 -6.33
CA LYS A 72 -7.44 15.20 -7.29
C LYS A 72 -6.05 15.61 -6.84
N ASN A 73 -5.75 15.62 -5.55
CA ASN A 73 -4.48 16.12 -5.04
C ASN A 73 -3.84 15.10 -4.12
N LEU A 74 -2.56 14.86 -4.32
CA LEU A 74 -1.73 14.08 -3.41
C LEU A 74 -0.49 14.88 -3.05
N ARG A 75 -0.19 15.02 -1.78
CA ARG A 75 1.18 15.34 -1.31
C ARG A 75 1.76 14.08 -0.73
N PHE A 76 3.01 13.76 -1.05
CA PHE A 76 3.63 12.50 -0.66
C PHE A 76 5.07 12.72 -0.22
N SER A 77 5.51 11.85 0.70
CA SER A 77 6.90 11.69 1.09
C SER A 77 7.14 10.24 1.48
N LEU A 78 8.17 9.64 0.92
CA LEU A 78 8.68 8.33 1.26
C LEU A 78 10.18 8.45 1.53
N ARG A 79 10.60 8.09 2.73
CA ARG A 79 12.01 7.91 3.09
C ARG A 79 12.24 6.43 3.33
N GLN A 80 13.27 5.87 2.72
CA GLN A 80 13.70 4.48 2.95
C GLN A 80 15.09 4.45 3.57
N MET A 81 15.27 3.55 4.53
CA MET A 81 16.50 3.41 5.30
C MET A 81 16.97 1.96 5.29
N THR A 82 18.29 1.79 5.20
CA THR A 82 18.96 0.51 5.38
C THR A 82 20.10 0.71 6.35
N GLN A 83 20.19 -0.11 7.40
CA GLN A 83 21.20 0.03 8.46
C GLN A 83 21.25 1.46 9.06
N GLY A 84 20.08 2.07 9.26
CA GLY A 84 19.92 3.44 9.75
C GLY A 84 20.28 4.56 8.75
N ALA A 85 20.93 4.26 7.62
CA ALA A 85 21.27 5.24 6.60
C ALA A 85 20.11 5.44 5.61
N ILE A 86 19.85 6.68 5.20
CA ILE A 86 18.88 6.97 4.12
C ILE A 86 19.42 6.40 2.82
N THR A 87 18.63 5.55 2.18
CA THR A 87 18.97 4.90 0.90
C THR A 87 18.15 5.43 -0.26
N SER A 88 16.95 5.92 0.02
CA SER A 88 16.08 6.58 -0.96
C SER A 88 15.20 7.61 -0.25
N ASN A 89 14.91 8.70 -0.95
CA ASN A 89 14.00 9.74 -0.51
C ASN A 89 13.23 10.25 -1.73
N VAL A 90 11.91 10.17 -1.67
CA VAL A 90 11.00 10.59 -2.73
C VAL A 90 9.96 11.50 -2.10
N ALA A 91 9.77 12.70 -2.64
CA ALA A 91 8.80 13.65 -2.13
C ALA A 91 8.28 14.53 -3.25
N GLY A 92 7.05 15.00 -3.09
CA GLY A 92 6.43 15.85 -4.09
C GLY A 92 4.92 16.01 -3.92
N GLN A 93 4.29 16.42 -5.00
CA GLN A 93 2.84 16.55 -5.10
C GLN A 93 2.34 16.12 -6.49
N ALA A 94 1.11 15.63 -6.55
CA ALA A 94 0.42 15.32 -7.80
C ALA A 94 -0.93 16.02 -7.85
N GLU A 95 -1.28 16.47 -9.05
CA GLU A 95 -2.54 17.11 -9.37
C GLU A 95 -3.19 16.37 -10.55
N LEU A 96 -4.38 15.81 -10.31
CA LEU A 96 -5.17 15.07 -11.29
C LEU A 96 -6.37 15.90 -11.75
N ARG A 97 -6.71 15.72 -13.02
CA ARG A 97 -7.96 16.15 -13.64
C ARG A 97 -9.05 15.13 -13.35
N ALA A 98 -10.29 15.47 -13.72
CA ALA A 98 -11.45 14.61 -13.51
C ALA A 98 -11.37 13.25 -14.23
N ASP A 99 -10.56 13.14 -15.29
CA ASP A 99 -10.31 11.89 -16.02
C ASP A 99 -9.16 11.06 -15.43
N GLY A 100 -8.58 11.48 -14.31
CA GLY A 100 -7.42 10.83 -13.68
C GLY A 100 -6.07 11.17 -14.31
N SER A 101 -6.03 11.93 -15.42
CA SER A 101 -4.77 12.41 -15.99
C SER A 101 -4.21 13.58 -15.20
N GLY A 102 -2.91 13.79 -15.21
CA GLY A 102 -2.34 14.84 -14.35
C GLY A 102 -0.86 15.06 -14.50
N THR A 103 -0.28 15.69 -13.48
CA THR A 103 1.16 15.94 -13.37
C THR A 103 1.60 15.71 -11.95
N ALA A 104 2.68 14.95 -11.78
CA ALA A 104 3.45 14.84 -10.56
C ALA A 104 4.66 15.78 -10.61
N ARG A 105 4.83 16.60 -9.57
CA ARG A 105 6.00 17.43 -9.32
C ARG A 105 6.80 16.83 -8.17
N TYR A 106 7.97 16.31 -8.47
CA TYR A 106 8.92 15.80 -7.48
C TYR A 106 9.81 16.93 -7.00
N SER A 107 10.10 16.94 -5.69
CA SER A 107 11.11 17.81 -5.07
C SER A 107 12.33 17.03 -4.60
N GLU A 108 12.20 15.71 -4.45
CA GLU A 108 13.26 14.79 -4.01
C GLU A 108 13.18 13.51 -4.88
N PRO A 109 14.33 12.91 -5.27
CA PRO A 109 15.70 13.35 -4.97
C PRO A 109 16.17 14.55 -5.80
N GLU A 110 15.42 14.91 -6.85
CA GLU A 110 15.66 16.08 -7.70
C GLU A 110 14.33 16.65 -8.17
N GLU A 111 14.33 17.92 -8.55
CA GLU A 111 13.15 18.58 -9.11
C GLU A 111 12.86 18.04 -10.52
N LYS A 112 11.72 17.39 -10.69
CA LYS A 112 11.25 16.93 -12.00
C LYS A 112 9.73 16.87 -12.07
N GLU A 113 9.20 16.96 -13.29
CA GLU A 113 7.79 16.75 -13.57
C GLU A 113 7.57 15.46 -14.37
N VAL A 114 6.56 14.69 -13.97
CA VAL A 114 6.16 13.45 -14.67
C VAL A 114 4.68 13.55 -14.99
N ALA A 115 4.33 13.20 -16.23
CA ALA A 115 2.94 13.13 -16.66
C ALA A 115 2.25 11.92 -16.02
N ILE A 116 1.01 12.10 -15.55
CA ILE A 116 0.18 11.02 -15.01
C ILE A 116 -0.86 10.64 -16.08
N PRO A 117 -0.93 9.35 -16.48
CA PRO A 117 -1.86 8.91 -17.51
C PRO A 117 -3.33 8.99 -17.05
N PRO A 118 -4.28 9.11 -17.98
CA PRO A 118 -5.71 9.08 -17.66
C PRO A 118 -6.11 7.76 -16.99
N GLY A 119 -7.15 7.81 -16.16
CA GLY A 119 -7.63 6.66 -15.38
C GLY A 119 -6.83 6.36 -14.11
N THR A 120 -5.78 7.13 -13.82
CA THR A 120 -4.99 6.97 -12.59
C THR A 120 -5.81 7.30 -11.35
N LEU A 121 -5.68 6.47 -10.32
CA LEU A 121 -6.28 6.68 -8.99
C LEU A 121 -5.20 6.98 -7.95
N LEU A 122 -5.54 7.83 -6.98
CA LEU A 122 -4.75 8.04 -5.76
C LEU A 122 -5.01 6.91 -4.74
N PRO A 123 -4.15 6.68 -3.73
CA PRO A 123 -4.18 5.45 -2.92
C PRO A 123 -5.49 5.18 -2.16
N ASN A 124 -6.03 6.19 -1.48
CA ASN A 124 -7.29 6.06 -0.74
C ASN A 124 -8.47 5.98 -1.71
N THR A 125 -8.44 6.76 -2.78
CA THR A 125 -9.44 6.71 -3.87
C THR A 125 -9.48 5.32 -4.52
N HIS A 126 -8.33 4.69 -4.76
CA HIS A 126 -8.22 3.32 -5.25
C HIS A 126 -8.80 2.32 -4.25
N THR A 127 -8.48 2.45 -2.96
CA THR A 127 -9.03 1.58 -1.91
C THR A 127 -10.57 1.65 -1.85
N ILE A 128 -11.13 2.86 -1.92
CA ILE A 128 -12.57 3.09 -1.96
C ILE A 128 -13.18 2.48 -3.23
N ALA A 129 -12.56 2.67 -4.39
CA ALA A 129 -13.01 2.09 -5.65
C ALA A 129 -13.03 0.56 -5.60
N ALA A 130 -11.98 -0.06 -5.05
CA ALA A 130 -11.87 -1.51 -4.91
C ALA A 130 -12.94 -2.09 -3.95
N LEU A 131 -13.18 -1.43 -2.81
CA LEU A 131 -14.24 -1.80 -1.87
C LEU A 131 -15.63 -1.71 -2.51
N ASN A 132 -15.91 -0.63 -3.24
CA ASN A 132 -17.17 -0.43 -3.94
C ASN A 132 -17.38 -1.48 -5.06
N ALA A 133 -16.33 -1.76 -5.83
CA ALA A 133 -16.33 -2.80 -6.86
C ALA A 133 -16.63 -4.18 -6.27
N ALA A 134 -15.96 -4.55 -5.17
CA ALA A 134 -16.20 -5.82 -4.48
C ALA A 134 -17.63 -5.93 -3.95
N ARG A 135 -18.17 -4.87 -3.36
CA ARG A 135 -19.56 -4.80 -2.88
C ARG A 135 -20.57 -4.91 -4.03
N ALA A 136 -20.25 -4.37 -5.19
CA ALA A 136 -21.05 -4.52 -6.42
C ALA A 136 -20.91 -5.90 -7.09
N GLY A 137 -20.12 -6.82 -6.52
CA GLY A 137 -19.92 -8.17 -7.05
C GLY A 137 -18.91 -8.24 -8.20
N GLN A 138 -18.18 -7.16 -8.48
CA GLN A 138 -17.09 -7.17 -9.45
C GLN A 138 -15.91 -7.99 -8.92
N ARG A 139 -15.09 -8.50 -9.86
CA ARG A 139 -13.98 -9.41 -9.55
C ARG A 139 -12.61 -8.81 -9.78
N ILE A 140 -12.54 -7.74 -10.57
CA ILE A 140 -11.28 -7.13 -11.00
C ILE A 140 -11.50 -5.61 -11.07
N LEU A 141 -10.52 -4.87 -10.59
CA LEU A 141 -10.32 -3.45 -10.85
C LEU A 141 -8.94 -3.29 -11.51
N VAL A 142 -8.90 -2.66 -12.69
CA VAL A 142 -7.66 -2.31 -13.39
C VAL A 142 -7.61 -0.80 -13.48
N ALA A 143 -6.61 -0.20 -12.88
CA ALA A 143 -6.36 1.24 -12.92
C ALA A 143 -4.90 1.50 -12.58
N PRO A 144 -4.23 2.47 -13.23
CA PRO A 144 -2.95 2.95 -12.74
C PRO A 144 -3.13 3.56 -11.34
N ILE A 145 -2.11 3.42 -10.50
CA ILE A 145 -2.07 4.03 -9.16
C ILE A 145 -0.89 4.99 -9.11
N PHE A 146 -1.13 6.21 -8.63
CA PHE A 146 -0.07 7.13 -8.25
C PHE A 146 -0.06 7.26 -6.72
N ASP A 147 0.91 6.63 -6.07
CA ASP A 147 1.05 6.61 -4.61
C ASP A 147 2.26 7.38 -4.07
N GLY A 148 3.11 7.90 -4.96
CA GLY A 148 4.32 8.64 -4.58
C GLY A 148 5.42 7.77 -3.97
N THR A 149 5.38 6.45 -4.16
CA THR A 149 6.44 5.53 -3.71
C THR A 149 7.56 5.35 -4.73
N SER A 150 7.31 5.70 -5.99
CA SER A 150 8.27 5.71 -7.09
C SER A 150 8.51 7.11 -7.63
N ALA A 151 9.73 7.36 -8.12
CA ALA A 151 10.09 8.57 -8.85
C ALA A 151 9.66 8.52 -10.33
N ASP A 152 9.11 7.40 -10.82
CA ASP A 152 8.84 7.17 -12.24
C ASP A 152 7.37 7.41 -12.63
N GLY A 153 6.56 7.94 -11.71
CA GLY A 153 5.17 8.29 -11.95
C GLY A 153 4.20 7.22 -11.47
N ALA A 154 3.07 7.10 -12.17
CA ALA A 154 2.02 6.14 -11.84
C ALA A 154 2.44 4.72 -12.26
N GLN A 155 2.09 3.73 -11.44
CA GLN A 155 2.32 2.31 -11.74
C GLN A 155 1.03 1.68 -12.25
N GLU A 156 1.15 0.80 -13.24
CA GLU A 156 0.02 -0.02 -13.66
C GLU A 156 -0.34 -0.99 -12.53
N SER A 157 -1.64 -1.11 -12.22
CA SER A 157 -2.10 -2.02 -11.17
C SER A 157 -3.26 -2.89 -11.63
N THR A 158 -3.29 -4.12 -11.14
CA THR A 158 -4.44 -5.02 -11.25
C THR A 158 -4.82 -5.51 -9.87
N THR A 159 -6.06 -5.22 -9.48
CA THR A 159 -6.64 -5.62 -8.20
C THR A 159 -7.68 -6.72 -8.43
N VAL A 160 -7.40 -7.92 -7.96
CA VAL A 160 -8.35 -9.04 -7.95
C VAL A 160 -9.15 -9.01 -6.65
N LEU A 161 -10.48 -9.12 -6.77
CA LEU A 161 -11.45 -8.94 -5.70
C LEU A 161 -12.16 -10.26 -5.41
N ALA A 162 -12.02 -10.75 -4.18
CA ALA A 162 -12.81 -11.86 -3.69
C ALA A 162 -14.29 -11.45 -3.52
N PRO A 163 -15.23 -12.41 -3.44
CA PRO A 163 -16.62 -12.08 -3.14
C PRO A 163 -16.72 -11.31 -1.82
N TRP A 164 -17.61 -10.32 -1.79
CA TRP A 164 -17.94 -9.60 -0.56
C TRP A 164 -18.42 -10.59 0.50
N GLN A 165 -17.85 -10.48 1.69
CA GLN A 165 -18.26 -11.22 2.87
C GLN A 165 -18.92 -10.24 3.83
N GLY A 166 -20.06 -10.63 4.39
CA GLY A 166 -20.70 -9.86 5.46
C GLY A 166 -19.91 -9.95 6.77
N ALA A 167 -20.54 -9.43 7.83
CA ALA A 167 -20.06 -9.55 9.20
C ALA A 167 -19.65 -11.01 9.52
N THR A 168 -18.42 -11.18 10.00
CA THR A 168 -17.85 -12.48 10.37
C THR A 168 -17.22 -12.35 11.77
N PRO A 169 -17.40 -13.33 12.67
CA PRO A 169 -16.80 -13.27 14.01
C PRO A 169 -15.28 -13.05 13.99
N MET A 170 -14.81 -12.06 14.73
CA MET A 170 -13.38 -11.76 14.92
C MET A 170 -13.05 -11.54 16.40
N PRO A 171 -12.66 -12.60 17.14
CA PRO A 171 -12.31 -12.47 18.55
C PRO A 171 -11.11 -11.53 18.80
N GLU A 172 -10.15 -11.48 17.88
CA GLU A 172 -8.94 -10.65 18.04
C GLU A 172 -9.14 -9.17 17.64
N ALA A 173 -10.22 -8.84 16.94
CA ALA A 173 -10.59 -7.45 16.62
C ALA A 173 -12.13 -7.29 16.61
N PRO A 174 -12.78 -7.25 17.78
CA PRO A 174 -14.24 -7.24 17.87
C PRO A 174 -14.92 -6.06 17.15
N SER A 175 -14.25 -4.91 17.06
CA SER A 175 -14.74 -3.73 16.33
C SER A 175 -14.88 -3.94 14.83
N LEU A 176 -14.21 -4.95 14.25
CA LEU A 176 -14.32 -5.31 12.84
C LEU A 176 -15.38 -6.40 12.58
N ALA A 177 -15.84 -7.09 13.63
CA ALA A 177 -16.68 -8.29 13.48
C ALA A 177 -18.06 -8.00 12.86
N SER A 178 -18.57 -6.77 13.01
CA SER A 178 -19.84 -6.34 12.42
C SER A 178 -19.72 -5.80 10.99
N LEU A 179 -18.49 -5.63 10.48
CA LEU A 179 -18.23 -4.99 9.21
C LEU A 179 -18.20 -6.01 8.07
N GLY A 180 -18.67 -5.58 6.90
CA GLY A 180 -18.40 -6.32 5.67
C GLY A 180 -16.93 -6.19 5.25
N SER A 181 -16.41 -7.18 4.53
CA SER A 181 -15.03 -7.22 4.08
C SER A 181 -14.87 -7.93 2.74
N SER A 182 -13.74 -7.68 2.07
CA SER A 182 -13.31 -8.44 0.91
C SER A 182 -11.80 -8.67 0.94
N ARG A 183 -11.39 -9.87 0.54
CA ARG A 183 -9.99 -10.18 0.26
C ARG A 183 -9.61 -9.64 -1.11
N MET A 184 -8.47 -8.99 -1.18
CA MET A 184 -7.95 -8.40 -2.41
C MET A 184 -6.50 -8.82 -2.62
N ARG A 185 -6.11 -8.96 -3.88
CA ARG A 185 -4.72 -9.12 -4.30
C ARG A 185 -4.43 -8.03 -5.32
N ILE A 186 -3.48 -7.17 -5.01
CA ILE A 186 -3.05 -6.05 -5.84
C ILE A 186 -1.66 -6.41 -6.38
N ALA A 187 -1.54 -6.38 -7.70
CA ALA A 187 -0.27 -6.55 -8.39
C ALA A 187 0.13 -5.22 -9.04
N PHE A 188 1.36 -4.79 -8.80
CA PHE A 188 1.96 -3.58 -9.36
C PHE A 188 2.95 -3.96 -10.45
N PHE A 189 2.92 -3.21 -11.55
CA PHE A 189 3.79 -3.41 -12.69
C PHE A 189 4.53 -2.11 -12.98
N GLU A 190 5.83 -2.21 -13.19
CA GLU A 190 6.61 -1.05 -13.62
C GLU A 190 6.12 -0.55 -14.99
N PRO A 191 6.13 0.77 -15.24
CA PRO A 191 5.93 1.34 -16.56
C PRO A 191 6.97 0.77 -17.54
N ASP A 192 6.54 0.40 -18.76
CA ASP A 192 7.31 -0.42 -19.68
C ASP A 192 8.78 0.04 -19.89
N GLY A 193 9.71 -0.91 -19.76
CA GLY A 193 10.85 -1.03 -20.66
C GLY A 193 10.51 -2.08 -21.73
N GLU A 194 10.61 -1.72 -23.01
CA GLU A 194 10.30 -2.48 -24.25
C GLU A 194 10.19 -4.03 -24.18
N GLN A 195 9.19 -4.58 -23.48
CA GLN A 195 8.86 -6.01 -23.52
C GLN A 195 7.38 -6.22 -23.83
N ALA A 196 7.00 -5.75 -25.01
CA ALA A 196 5.79 -6.17 -25.70
C ALA A 196 5.98 -7.63 -26.18
N GLY A 197 5.59 -8.63 -25.37
CA GLY A 197 5.60 -10.02 -25.83
C GLY A 197 5.40 -11.17 -24.84
N GLY A 198 5.07 -10.94 -23.56
CA GLY A 198 4.86 -12.02 -22.59
C GLY A 198 3.98 -11.63 -21.40
N ALA A 199 3.60 -12.60 -20.56
CA ALA A 199 2.94 -12.32 -19.29
C ALA A 199 3.89 -11.49 -18.40
N ARG A 200 3.54 -10.22 -18.15
CA ARG A 200 4.31 -9.34 -17.28
C ARG A 200 4.29 -9.90 -15.85
N THR A 201 5.46 -10.03 -15.24
CA THR A 201 5.58 -10.42 -13.84
C THR A 201 5.44 -9.15 -13.00
N PRO A 202 4.60 -9.11 -11.97
CA PRO A 202 4.50 -7.97 -11.07
C PRO A 202 5.85 -7.66 -10.40
N SER A 203 6.17 -6.38 -10.21
CA SER A 203 7.34 -5.97 -9.43
C SER A 203 7.09 -6.07 -7.93
N TYR A 204 5.83 -5.90 -7.53
CA TYR A 204 5.39 -6.06 -6.15
C TYR A 204 3.94 -6.57 -6.13
N GLU A 205 3.64 -7.42 -5.16
CA GLU A 205 2.27 -7.84 -4.91
C GLU A 205 1.91 -7.74 -3.43
N VAL A 206 0.67 -7.35 -3.16
CA VAL A 206 0.12 -7.39 -1.82
C VAL A 206 -1.23 -8.08 -1.83
N SER A 207 -1.38 -9.09 -0.96
CA SER A 207 -2.67 -9.69 -0.63
C SER A 207 -3.10 -9.21 0.75
N LEU A 208 -4.36 -8.84 0.92
CA LEU A 208 -4.90 -8.37 2.21
C LEU A 208 -6.41 -8.56 2.24
N ARG A 209 -7.02 -8.37 3.40
CA ARG A 209 -8.47 -8.20 3.51
C ARG A 209 -8.77 -6.78 3.96
N TYR A 210 -9.52 -6.03 3.15
CA TYR A 210 -10.08 -4.75 3.56
C TYR A 210 -11.47 -4.94 4.16
N PHE A 211 -11.72 -4.24 5.27
CA PHE A 211 -13.03 -4.00 5.82
C PHE A 211 -13.63 -2.73 5.22
N GLU A 212 -14.96 -2.61 5.26
CA GLU A 212 -15.66 -1.47 4.65
C GLU A 212 -15.28 -0.10 5.22
N ASN A 213 -14.70 -0.06 6.41
CA ASN A 213 -14.19 1.16 7.04
C ASN A 213 -12.77 1.53 6.58
N GLY A 214 -12.10 0.71 5.77
CA GLY A 214 -10.74 0.93 5.27
C GLY A 214 -9.64 0.25 6.09
N VAL A 215 -9.96 -0.41 7.21
CA VAL A 215 -8.99 -1.20 7.97
C VAL A 215 -8.58 -2.41 7.13
N ALA A 216 -7.29 -2.77 7.15
CA ALA A 216 -6.77 -3.98 6.52
C ALA A 216 -6.30 -5.01 7.56
N ASP A 217 -6.47 -6.30 7.27
CA ASP A 217 -5.81 -7.37 8.00
C ASP A 217 -5.35 -8.51 7.10
N ASP A 218 -4.67 -9.49 7.70
CA ASP A 218 -4.13 -10.69 7.03
C ASP A 218 -3.34 -10.36 5.76
N MET A 219 -2.41 -9.42 5.89
CA MET A 219 -1.63 -8.91 4.77
C MET A 219 -0.42 -9.81 4.50
N ILE A 220 -0.17 -10.09 3.22
CA ILE A 220 1.00 -10.79 2.70
C ILE A 220 1.61 -9.89 1.62
N MET A 221 2.83 -9.43 1.86
CA MET A 221 3.62 -8.60 0.95
C MET A 221 4.63 -9.49 0.23
N ASP A 222 4.63 -9.49 -1.09
CA ASP A 222 5.52 -10.29 -1.93
C ASP A 222 6.60 -9.41 -2.57
N PHE A 223 7.84 -9.60 -2.14
CA PHE A 223 9.02 -8.90 -2.64
C PHE A 223 9.75 -9.70 -3.74
N GLY A 224 9.09 -10.70 -4.34
CA GLY A 224 9.63 -11.58 -5.37
C GLY A 224 10.41 -12.76 -4.80
N GLU A 225 11.49 -12.49 -4.08
CA GLU A 225 12.37 -13.54 -3.50
C GLU A 225 11.85 -14.09 -2.16
N PHE A 226 11.01 -13.32 -1.47
CA PHE A 226 10.38 -13.72 -0.20
C PHE A 226 9.06 -12.96 0.01
N THR A 227 8.20 -13.56 0.83
CA THR A 227 6.93 -12.98 1.26
C THR A 227 6.95 -12.71 2.77
N VAL A 228 6.33 -11.61 3.17
CA VAL A 228 6.22 -11.18 4.56
C VAL A 228 4.76 -11.10 4.95
N ARG A 229 4.38 -11.79 6.03
CA ARG A 229 3.05 -11.68 6.62
C ARG A 229 3.04 -10.57 7.65
N ALA A 230 2.09 -9.65 7.50
CA ALA A 230 1.78 -8.62 8.47
C ALA A 230 0.47 -8.97 9.19
N LYS A 231 0.59 -9.41 10.46
CA LYS A 231 -0.57 -9.73 11.30
C LYS A 231 -0.97 -8.49 12.10
N LEU A 232 -2.23 -8.06 12.00
CA LEU A 232 -2.80 -7.01 12.85
C LEU A 232 -2.75 -7.46 14.32
N MET A 233 -1.99 -6.73 15.13
CA MET A 233 -1.80 -7.01 16.56
C MET A 233 -2.67 -6.11 17.43
N LYS A 234 -2.87 -4.86 16.99
CA LYS A 234 -3.68 -3.90 17.70
C LYS A 234 -4.34 -2.95 16.71
N LEU A 235 -5.63 -2.69 16.95
CA LEU A 235 -6.38 -1.64 16.28
C LEU A 235 -6.78 -0.62 17.35
N GLU A 236 -6.45 0.64 17.08
CA GLU A 236 -6.77 1.77 17.95
C GLU A 236 -7.59 2.79 17.16
N ASP A 237 -8.49 3.47 17.87
CA ASP A 237 -9.17 4.63 17.31
C ASP A 237 -8.14 5.74 17.09
N ALA A 238 -8.19 6.39 15.94
CA ALA A 238 -7.40 7.57 15.66
C ALA A 238 -8.29 8.82 15.75
N PRO A 239 -7.79 9.95 16.28
CA PRO A 239 -8.55 11.19 16.30
C PRO A 239 -8.76 11.63 14.85
N GLY A 240 -10.00 11.64 14.40
CA GLY A 240 -10.36 12.18 13.12
C GLY A 240 -11.86 12.29 12.97
N GLY A 241 -12.27 12.85 11.84
CA GLY A 241 -13.60 13.39 11.67
C GLY A 241 -13.67 14.83 12.18
N CYS A 242 -14.47 15.61 11.47
CA CYS A 242 -15.20 16.73 12.04
C CYS A 242 -16.58 16.21 12.51
#